data_AF-K2CIG0-F1
#
_entry.id   AF-K2CIG0-F1
#
_cell.length_a   1.000
_cell.length_b   1.000
_cell.length_c   1.000
_cell.angle_alpha   90.00
_cell.angle_beta   90.00
_cell.angle_gamma   90.00
#
_symmetry.space_group_name_H-M   'P 1'
#
loop_
_entity.id
_entity.type
_entity.pdbx_description
1 polymer ?
#
loop_
_entity_poly.entity_id
_entity_poly.type
_entity_poly.pdbx_seq_one_letter_code
_entity_poly.pdbx_strand_id
1 'polypeptide(L)'
;IIISLIIGGSGGIYFVKKSIQKNKNSGMQIIGGQTVINNYGIGDPLLERQQRVENPVKEESLDSAIEKARSALGLTGTNVKFLSDNLQEVYKKAGLSKTASTMINGAIFALSSWYTKENPEWREHCSGSLRGLVDKWRDAGAISTAFCGTFNNKDSNCPNLKTHANQYKQLIDSFNYFSDIHHHDAVNILVKIRVLKGQNTKTGSDTNELFVEIAKEYLEILINLLTEATKQNEST
;
A
#
# COMPACT_ATOMS: atom_id res chain seq x y z
N ILE A 1 -59.38 6.50 2.17
CA ILE A 1 -58.10 6.28 2.87
C ILE A 1 -58.41 5.34 4.01
N ILE A 2 -57.80 4.15 4.04
CA ILE A 2 -57.94 3.21 5.14
C ILE A 2 -56.54 2.99 5.70
N ILE A 3 -56.36 3.25 7.00
CA ILE A 3 -55.10 3.02 7.72
C ILE A 3 -55.37 1.84 8.65
N SER A 4 -54.62 0.76 8.47
CA SER A 4 -54.67 -0.40 9.36
C SER A 4 -53.34 -0.51 10.11
N LEU A 5 -53.43 -0.64 11.43
CA LEU A 5 -52.30 -0.82 12.34
C LEU A 5 -51.96 -2.30 12.45
N ILE A 6 -50.70 -2.68 12.29
CA ILE A 6 -50.22 -4.05 12.57
C ILE A 6 -49.07 -3.95 13.57
N ILE A 7 -49.21 -4.62 14.71
CA ILE A 7 -48.20 -4.69 15.78
C ILE A 7 -47.46 -6.02 15.62
N GLY A 8 -46.20 -5.97 15.23
CA GLY A 8 -45.29 -7.12 15.17
C GLY A 8 -44.39 -7.17 16.40
N GLY A 9 -44.28 -8.35 17.01
CA GLY A 9 -43.45 -8.61 18.19
C GLY A 9 -41.96 -8.52 17.86
N SER A 10 -41.41 -7.30 17.92
CA SER A 10 -40.03 -6.89 18.18
C SER A 10 -39.90 -5.39 17.84
N GLY A 11 -40.63 -4.54 18.55
CA GLY A 11 -40.30 -3.11 18.74
C GLY A 11 -40.20 -2.16 17.53
N GLY A 12 -40.68 -2.49 16.34
CA GLY A 12 -40.68 -1.58 15.17
C GLY A 12 -42.08 -1.26 14.65
N ILE A 13 -42.45 0.04 14.60
CA ILE A 13 -43.70 0.52 13.95
C ILE A 13 -43.38 0.90 12.50
N TYR A 14 -44.09 0.33 11.54
CA TYR A 14 -43.97 0.67 10.11
C TYR A 14 -45.31 1.17 9.55
N PHE A 15 -45.27 2.27 8.78
CA PHE A 15 -46.41 2.80 8.04
C PHE A 15 -46.30 2.42 6.55
N VAL A 16 -47.30 1.74 6.00
CA VAL A 16 -47.36 1.38 4.57
C VAL A 16 -48.39 2.26 3.86
N LYS A 17 -47.93 3.04 2.88
CA LYS A 17 -48.78 3.90 2.03
C LYS A 17 -49.09 3.16 0.72
N LYS A 18 -50.36 2.85 0.45
CA LYS A 18 -50.79 2.17 -0.79
C LYS A 18 -51.36 3.20 -1.78
N SER A 19 -50.67 3.42 -2.90
CA SER A 19 -51.20 4.18 -4.05
C SER A 19 -51.74 3.22 -5.10
N ILE A 20 -53.00 3.42 -5.51
CA ILE A 20 -53.65 2.66 -6.58
C ILE A 20 -53.39 3.40 -7.90
N GLN A 21 -52.78 2.74 -8.89
CA GLN A 21 -52.88 3.15 -10.29
C GLN A 21 -53.50 2.02 -11.12
N LYS A 22 -54.62 2.35 -11.77
CA LYS A 22 -55.25 1.57 -12.84
C LYS A 22 -54.40 1.74 -14.10
N ASN A 23 -54.14 0.65 -14.84
CA ASN A 23 -53.99 0.78 -16.27
C ASN A 23 -54.67 -0.37 -17.04
N LYS A 24 -55.28 0.00 -18.16
CA LYS A 24 -56.11 -0.79 -19.07
C LYS A 24 -55.25 -1.47 -20.14
N ASN A 25 -55.82 -2.53 -20.73
CA ASN A 25 -55.40 -3.28 -21.93
C ASN A 25 -54.25 -4.28 -21.72
N SER A 26 -54.26 -5.53 -22.22
CA SER A 26 -55.22 -6.41 -22.92
C SER A 26 -54.53 -7.79 -22.99
N GLY A 27 -55.27 -8.90 -22.91
CA GLY A 27 -54.78 -10.23 -23.34
C GLY A 27 -54.69 -11.25 -22.21
N MET A 28 -55.78 -11.98 -22.00
CA MET A 28 -55.88 -13.13 -21.09
C MET A 28 -55.62 -14.42 -21.88
N GLN A 29 -54.55 -15.14 -21.55
CA GLN A 29 -54.43 -16.58 -21.76
C GLN A 29 -53.91 -17.19 -20.45
N ILE A 30 -54.74 -18.03 -19.84
CA ILE A 30 -54.42 -18.79 -18.63
C ILE A 30 -54.35 -20.25 -19.05
N ILE A 31 -53.15 -20.84 -19.08
CA ILE A 31 -52.95 -22.28 -18.83
C ILE A 31 -51.59 -22.48 -18.14
N GLY A 32 -51.64 -22.81 -16.85
CA GLY A 32 -50.65 -23.64 -16.13
C GLY A 32 -49.25 -23.07 -15.87
N GLY A 33 -49.05 -22.45 -14.70
CA GLY A 33 -47.73 -22.29 -14.07
C GLY A 33 -47.36 -20.85 -13.72
N GLN A 34 -47.41 -20.54 -12.42
CA GLN A 34 -46.77 -19.40 -11.73
C GLN A 34 -46.45 -18.14 -12.55
N THR A 35 -47.34 -17.16 -12.49
CA THR A 35 -47.05 -15.78 -12.93
C THR A 35 -46.43 -15.00 -11.76
N VAL A 36 -45.10 -14.78 -11.82
CA VAL A 36 -44.39 -13.81 -10.98
C VAL A 36 -44.36 -12.48 -11.73
N ILE A 37 -45.04 -11.46 -11.20
CA ILE A 37 -45.03 -10.09 -11.73
C ILE A 37 -43.91 -9.34 -11.02
N ASN A 38 -42.75 -9.18 -11.68
CA ASN A 38 -41.69 -8.27 -11.23
C ASN A 38 -41.91 -6.89 -11.86
N ASN A 39 -42.42 -5.96 -11.06
CA ASN A 39 -42.31 -4.53 -11.33
C ASN A 39 -40.99 -4.03 -10.73
N TYR A 40 -39.93 -4.10 -11.51
CA TYR A 40 -38.85 -3.13 -11.44
C TYR A 40 -38.46 -2.83 -12.88
N GLY A 41 -38.43 -1.55 -13.23
CA GLY A 41 -37.61 -1.09 -14.35
C GLY A 41 -36.16 -1.41 -14.01
N ILE A 42 -35.74 -2.61 -14.35
CA ILE A 42 -34.35 -3.03 -14.36
C ILE A 42 -34.02 -3.06 -15.83
N GLY A 43 -33.28 -2.04 -16.30
CA GLY A 43 -32.55 -2.19 -17.55
C GLY A 43 -31.83 -3.52 -17.49
N ASP A 44 -32.09 -4.38 -18.47
CA ASP A 44 -31.58 -5.74 -18.48
C ASP A 44 -30.07 -5.73 -18.19
N PRO A 45 -29.60 -6.27 -17.05
CA PRO A 45 -28.20 -6.25 -16.68
C PRO A 45 -27.33 -6.99 -17.70
N LEU A 46 -27.94 -7.81 -18.57
CA LEU A 46 -27.28 -8.48 -19.68
C LEU A 46 -27.04 -7.54 -20.87
N LEU A 47 -27.92 -6.57 -21.15
CA LEU A 47 -27.71 -5.57 -22.20
C LEU A 47 -26.69 -4.51 -21.79
N GLU A 48 -26.67 -4.07 -20.52
CA GLU A 48 -25.60 -3.20 -20.02
C GLU A 48 -24.24 -3.93 -19.89
N ARG A 49 -24.24 -5.26 -19.69
CA ARG A 49 -23.01 -6.07 -19.78
C ARG A 49 -22.56 -6.32 -21.20
N GLN A 50 -23.47 -6.40 -22.17
CA GLN A 50 -23.14 -6.58 -23.59
C GLN A 50 -22.73 -5.26 -24.28
N GLN A 51 -23.11 -4.09 -23.75
CA GLN A 51 -22.68 -2.79 -24.27
C GLN A 51 -21.40 -2.22 -23.63
N ARG A 52 -20.72 -2.97 -22.74
CA ARG A 52 -19.32 -2.66 -22.33
C ARG A 52 -18.27 -3.34 -23.24
N VAL A 53 -18.63 -3.63 -24.47
CA VAL A 53 -17.68 -3.99 -25.52
C VAL A 53 -17.55 -2.80 -26.45
N GLU A 54 -16.89 -1.72 -25.99
CA GLU A 54 -16.34 -0.66 -26.85
C GLU A 54 -15.59 0.38 -26.01
N ASN A 55 -14.57 -0.11 -25.30
CA ASN A 55 -13.28 0.54 -25.11
C ASN A 55 -12.48 -0.37 -24.19
N PRO A 56 -11.47 -1.12 -24.70
CA PRO A 56 -10.52 -1.72 -23.78
C PRO A 56 -9.84 -0.56 -23.05
N VAL A 57 -10.21 -0.34 -21.78
CA VAL A 57 -9.32 0.33 -20.85
C VAL A 57 -8.03 -0.46 -20.98
N LYS A 58 -6.98 0.13 -21.58
CA LYS A 58 -5.69 -0.53 -21.72
C LYS A 58 -5.24 -0.90 -20.31
N GLU A 59 -5.43 -2.18 -19.96
CA GLU A 59 -4.90 -2.75 -18.74
C GLU A 59 -3.38 -2.57 -18.82
N GLU A 60 -2.82 -1.88 -17.84
CA GLU A 60 -1.37 -1.63 -17.81
C GLU A 60 -0.69 -2.99 -17.70
N SER A 61 0.22 -3.34 -18.62
CA SER A 61 0.91 -4.62 -18.54
C SER A 61 1.71 -4.69 -17.25
N LEU A 62 1.84 -5.89 -16.67
CA LEU A 62 2.58 -6.10 -15.43
C LEU A 62 4.01 -5.52 -15.51
N ASP A 63 4.70 -5.71 -16.65
CA ASP A 63 6.03 -5.16 -16.87
C ASP A 63 6.05 -3.62 -16.84
N SER A 64 5.05 -2.96 -17.43
CA SER A 64 4.89 -1.50 -17.36
C SER A 64 4.61 -1.05 -15.93
N ALA A 65 3.75 -1.75 -15.21
CA ALA A 65 3.40 -1.46 -13.82
C ALA A 65 4.61 -1.62 -12.88
N ILE A 66 5.43 -2.65 -13.08
CA ILE A 66 6.68 -2.87 -12.34
C ILE A 66 7.66 -1.71 -12.58
N GLU A 67 7.85 -1.31 -13.83
CA GLU A 67 8.74 -0.20 -14.19
C GLU A 67 8.26 1.14 -13.61
N LYS A 68 6.95 1.37 -13.65
CA LYS A 68 6.32 2.53 -13.03
C LYS A 68 6.45 2.53 -11.51
N ALA A 69 6.24 1.39 -10.85
CA ALA A 69 6.44 1.24 -9.42
C ALA A 69 7.89 1.48 -9.00
N ARG A 70 8.85 0.89 -9.74
CA ARG A 70 10.28 1.12 -9.51
C ARG A 70 10.63 2.60 -9.62
N SER A 71 10.14 3.26 -10.66
CA SER A 71 10.35 4.70 -10.88
C SER A 71 9.69 5.57 -9.81
N ALA A 72 8.48 5.20 -9.37
CA ALA A 72 7.75 5.90 -8.30
C ALA A 72 8.49 5.84 -6.96
N LEU A 73 9.17 4.72 -6.67
CA LEU A 73 10.07 4.57 -5.52
C LEU A 73 11.42 5.29 -5.68
N GLY A 74 11.64 6.01 -6.79
CA GLY A 74 12.90 6.71 -7.07
C GLY A 74 14.06 5.76 -7.38
N LEU A 75 13.78 4.53 -7.77
CA LEU A 75 14.79 3.51 -8.01
C LEU A 75 15.12 3.41 -9.51
N THR A 76 16.40 3.26 -9.81
CA THR A 76 16.92 2.80 -11.09
C THR A 76 17.35 1.34 -10.97
N GLY A 77 17.56 0.64 -12.10
CA GLY A 77 18.15 -0.71 -12.06
C GLY A 77 19.49 -0.75 -11.30
N THR A 78 20.31 0.29 -11.45
CA THR A 78 21.56 0.46 -10.71
C THR A 78 21.33 0.60 -9.20
N ASN A 79 20.38 1.43 -8.77
CA ASN A 79 20.10 1.63 -7.34
C ASN A 79 19.49 0.37 -6.70
N VAL A 80 18.65 -0.38 -7.42
CA VAL A 80 18.12 -1.67 -6.93
C VAL A 80 19.26 -2.64 -6.68
N LYS A 81 20.19 -2.78 -7.63
CA LYS A 81 21.35 -3.66 -7.49
C LYS A 81 22.25 -3.19 -6.33
N PHE A 82 22.57 -1.90 -6.29
CA PHE A 82 23.38 -1.30 -5.24
C PHE A 82 22.81 -1.55 -3.84
N LEU A 83 21.51 -1.25 -3.63
CA LEU A 83 20.83 -1.51 -2.36
C LEU A 83 20.85 -3.01 -2.01
N SER A 84 20.52 -3.86 -2.98
CA SER A 84 20.46 -5.31 -2.79
C SER A 84 21.80 -5.86 -2.34
N ASP A 85 22.88 -5.53 -3.04
CA ASP A 85 24.20 -6.08 -2.77
C ASP A 85 24.73 -5.60 -1.40
N ASN A 86 24.66 -4.30 -1.14
CA ASN A 86 25.21 -3.73 0.09
C ASN A 86 24.41 -4.13 1.34
N LEU A 87 23.07 -4.14 1.28
CA LEU A 87 22.28 -4.67 2.39
C LEU A 87 22.52 -6.17 2.58
N GLN A 88 22.72 -6.93 1.50
CA GLN A 88 23.02 -8.35 1.62
C GLN A 88 24.35 -8.60 2.35
N GLU A 89 25.35 -7.75 2.15
CA GLU A 89 26.60 -7.81 2.91
C GLU A 89 26.38 -7.54 4.40
N VAL A 90 25.60 -6.51 4.73
CA VAL A 90 25.22 -6.23 6.13
C VAL A 90 24.48 -7.41 6.75
N TYR A 91 23.59 -8.06 5.99
CA TYR A 91 22.81 -9.21 6.43
C TYR A 91 23.71 -10.41 6.73
N LYS A 92 24.64 -10.70 5.80
CA LYS A 92 25.62 -11.79 5.95
C LYS A 92 26.51 -11.57 7.17
N LYS A 93 27.02 -10.35 7.36
CA LYS A 93 27.83 -9.96 8.53
C LYS A 93 27.07 -10.17 9.84
N ALA A 94 25.77 -9.90 9.85
CA ALA A 94 24.89 -10.10 11.00
C ALA A 94 24.35 -11.54 11.13
N GLY A 95 24.75 -12.48 10.26
CA GLY A 95 24.29 -13.88 10.30
C GLY A 95 22.81 -14.07 9.93
N LEU A 96 22.25 -13.16 9.12
CA LEU A 96 20.85 -13.23 8.69
C LEU A 96 20.70 -14.04 7.41
N SER A 97 19.69 -14.92 7.37
CA SER A 97 19.32 -15.73 6.20
C SER A 97 18.40 -15.01 5.20
N LYS A 98 18.01 -13.77 5.48
CA LYS A 98 17.17 -12.97 4.59
C LYS A 98 17.91 -12.58 3.30
N THR A 99 17.12 -12.33 2.26
CA THR A 99 17.59 -11.83 0.98
C THR A 99 17.15 -10.37 0.79
N ALA A 100 18.10 -9.43 0.74
CA ALA A 100 17.80 -8.01 0.55
C ALA A 100 17.09 -7.75 -0.78
N SER A 101 17.52 -8.42 -1.86
CA SER A 101 16.88 -8.37 -3.18
C SER A 101 15.41 -8.80 -3.14
N THR A 102 15.06 -9.84 -2.37
CA THR A 102 13.67 -10.27 -2.21
C THR A 102 12.80 -9.21 -1.55
N MET A 103 13.34 -8.51 -0.54
CA MET A 103 12.60 -7.42 0.12
C MET A 103 12.37 -6.25 -0.83
N ILE A 104 13.41 -5.81 -1.54
CA ILE A 104 13.32 -4.67 -2.49
C ILE A 104 12.36 -5.00 -3.63
N ASN A 105 12.51 -6.18 -4.26
CA ASN A 105 11.62 -6.60 -5.35
C ASN A 105 10.20 -6.86 -4.86
N GLY A 106 10.01 -7.34 -3.64
CA GLY A 106 8.69 -7.47 -3.03
C GLY A 106 7.99 -6.12 -2.87
N ALA A 107 8.72 -5.06 -2.49
CA ALA A 107 8.15 -3.71 -2.39
C ALA A 107 7.74 -3.16 -3.77
N ILE A 108 8.59 -3.34 -4.79
CA ILE A 108 8.30 -2.92 -6.17
C ILE A 108 7.09 -3.69 -6.71
N PHE A 109 7.07 -5.01 -6.54
CA PHE A 109 6.00 -5.86 -7.02
C PHE A 109 4.66 -5.51 -6.34
N ALA A 110 4.65 -5.39 -5.00
CA ALA A 110 3.46 -4.97 -4.28
C ALA A 110 2.94 -3.62 -4.78
N LEU A 111 3.81 -2.62 -4.95
CA LEU A 111 3.39 -1.31 -5.47
C LEU A 111 2.88 -1.40 -6.92
N SER A 112 3.41 -2.30 -7.76
CA SER A 112 2.90 -2.50 -9.11
C SER A 112 1.43 -2.94 -9.14
N SER A 113 1.00 -3.71 -8.12
CA SER A 113 -0.39 -4.13 -7.96
C SER A 113 -1.37 -2.97 -7.68
N TRP A 114 -0.87 -1.80 -7.25
CA TRP A 114 -1.68 -0.58 -7.18
C TRP A 114 -2.07 -0.10 -8.58
N TYR A 115 -1.15 -0.16 -9.54
CA TYR A 115 -1.38 0.31 -10.92
C TYR A 115 -2.22 -0.67 -11.73
N THR A 116 -2.02 -1.97 -11.53
CA THR A 116 -2.85 -3.02 -12.16
C THR A 116 -4.21 -3.20 -11.48
N LYS A 117 -4.39 -2.65 -10.27
CA LYS A 117 -5.60 -2.80 -9.43
C LYS A 117 -5.90 -4.25 -9.04
N GLU A 118 -4.88 -5.10 -9.03
CA GLU A 118 -5.03 -6.54 -8.77
C GLU A 118 -5.06 -6.88 -7.28
N ASN A 119 -4.49 -6.03 -6.41
CA ASN A 119 -4.40 -6.32 -4.98
C ASN A 119 -4.78 -5.11 -4.12
N PRO A 120 -5.88 -5.16 -3.34
CA PRO A 120 -6.25 -4.09 -2.41
C PRO A 120 -5.31 -3.96 -1.19
N GLU A 121 -4.60 -5.03 -0.82
CA GLU A 121 -3.67 -5.10 0.33
C GLU A 121 -2.23 -4.72 -0.07
N TRP A 122 -2.04 -4.13 -1.26
CA TRP A 122 -0.72 -3.80 -1.78
C TRP A 122 0.13 -2.96 -0.81
N ARG A 123 -0.48 -2.07 -0.02
CA ARG A 123 0.22 -1.25 0.97
C ARG A 123 0.81 -2.08 2.09
N GLU A 124 0.12 -3.12 2.52
CA GLU A 124 0.52 -3.99 3.64
C GLU A 124 1.69 -4.89 3.23
N HIS A 125 1.64 -5.42 2.00
CA HIS A 125 2.74 -6.17 1.42
C HIS A 125 3.95 -5.28 1.15
N CYS A 126 3.73 -4.11 0.55
CA CYS A 126 4.80 -3.15 0.27
C CYS A 126 5.48 -2.72 1.59
N SER A 127 4.68 -2.41 2.61
CA SER A 127 5.18 -2.06 3.95
C SER A 127 5.95 -3.21 4.60
N GLY A 128 5.46 -4.45 4.49
CA GLY A 128 6.14 -5.64 4.99
C GLY A 128 7.53 -5.81 4.39
N SER A 129 7.64 -5.60 3.08
CA SER A 129 8.92 -5.58 2.36
C SER A 129 9.83 -4.43 2.78
N LEU A 130 9.33 -3.20 2.85
CA LEU A 130 10.11 -2.01 3.19
C LEU A 130 10.63 -2.05 4.63
N ARG A 131 9.78 -2.39 5.61
CA ARG A 131 10.19 -2.56 7.02
C ARG A 131 11.20 -3.71 7.14
N GLY A 132 11.02 -4.76 6.34
CA GLY A 132 11.86 -5.95 6.32
C GLY A 132 13.32 -5.67 5.99
N LEU A 133 13.61 -4.51 5.37
CA LEU A 133 14.96 -4.08 5.03
C LEU A 133 15.85 -3.83 6.26
N VAL A 134 15.27 -3.41 7.39
CA VAL A 134 16.04 -3.06 8.61
C VAL A 134 15.47 -3.66 9.89
N ASP A 135 14.43 -4.50 9.82
CA ASP A 135 13.68 -4.98 11.00
C ASP A 135 14.50 -5.65 12.11
N LYS A 136 15.67 -6.22 11.76
CA LYS A 136 16.58 -6.82 12.73
C LYS A 136 17.17 -5.77 13.68
N TRP A 137 17.38 -4.55 13.20
CA TRP A 137 18.02 -3.45 13.91
C TRP A 137 16.95 -2.42 14.27
N ARG A 138 16.30 -2.65 15.40
CA ARG A 138 15.09 -1.94 15.85
C ARG A 138 15.30 -0.46 16.22
N ASP A 139 16.53 0.04 16.18
CA ASP A 139 16.86 1.42 16.49
C ASP A 139 18.01 1.96 15.63
N ALA A 140 18.11 3.28 15.61
CA ALA A 140 19.08 4.04 14.84
C ALA A 140 20.54 3.67 15.15
N GLY A 141 20.86 3.40 16.42
CA GLY A 141 22.21 3.03 16.85
C GLY A 141 22.61 1.64 16.37
N ALA A 142 21.67 0.69 16.41
CA ALA A 142 21.88 -0.66 15.91
C ALA A 142 22.10 -0.69 14.40
N ILE A 143 21.32 0.08 13.63
CA ILE A 143 21.52 0.19 12.16
C ILE A 143 22.88 0.81 11.86
N SER A 144 23.21 1.92 12.53
CA SER A 144 24.50 2.61 12.34
C SER A 144 25.68 1.70 12.67
N THR A 145 25.60 0.96 13.78
CA THR A 145 26.62 0.00 14.19
C THR A 145 26.74 -1.15 13.19
N ALA A 146 25.63 -1.64 12.64
CA ALA A 146 25.65 -2.69 11.63
C ALA A 146 26.29 -2.21 10.32
N PHE A 147 25.98 -1.00 9.86
CA PHE A 147 26.56 -0.43 8.64
C PHE A 147 28.07 -0.18 8.85
N CYS A 148 28.46 0.52 9.91
CA CYS A 148 29.88 0.76 10.22
C CYS A 148 30.66 -0.54 10.42
N GLY A 149 30.09 -1.47 11.18
CA GLY A 149 30.72 -2.75 11.46
C GLY A 149 30.91 -3.57 10.19
N THR A 150 29.98 -3.50 9.25
CA THR A 150 30.04 -4.25 7.98
C THR A 150 31.16 -3.75 7.09
N PHE A 151 31.15 -2.45 6.79
CA PHE A 151 32.07 -1.86 5.82
C PHE A 151 33.39 -1.39 6.42
N ASN A 152 33.57 -1.52 7.75
CA ASN A 152 34.80 -1.33 8.54
C ASN A 152 35.76 -0.28 7.97
N ASN A 153 35.23 0.93 7.78
CA ASN A 153 36.03 2.04 7.29
C ASN A 153 36.94 2.48 8.43
N LYS A 154 38.26 2.22 8.28
CA LYS A 154 39.28 2.64 9.27
C LYS A 154 39.42 4.17 9.34
N ASP A 155 38.95 4.86 8.31
CA ASP A 155 38.82 6.31 8.27
C ASP A 155 37.40 6.76 8.65
N SER A 156 37.30 7.99 9.14
CA SER A 156 36.15 8.67 9.75
C SER A 156 34.84 8.75 8.94
N ASN A 157 34.73 8.06 7.80
CA ASN A 157 33.67 8.21 6.81
C ASN A 157 32.57 7.15 6.90
N CYS A 158 32.42 6.46 8.05
CA CYS A 158 31.18 5.71 8.26
C CYS A 158 30.02 6.67 8.57
N PRO A 159 28.81 6.46 8.01
CA PRO A 159 27.60 7.17 8.43
C PRO A 159 27.25 6.83 9.89
N ASN A 160 27.91 7.47 10.84
CA ASN A 160 27.65 7.24 12.25
C ASN A 160 26.44 8.05 12.74
N LEU A 161 25.86 7.61 13.84
CA LEU A 161 24.67 8.25 14.42
C LEU A 161 24.89 9.72 14.79
N LYS A 162 26.13 10.12 15.13
CA LYS A 162 26.44 11.51 15.52
C LYS A 162 26.36 12.46 14.33
N THR A 163 26.82 12.04 13.14
CA THR A 163 26.82 12.86 11.93
C THR A 163 25.50 12.76 11.15
N HIS A 164 24.81 11.61 11.22
CA HIS A 164 23.60 11.32 10.44
C HIS A 164 22.34 11.13 11.29
N ALA A 165 22.29 11.75 12.48
CA ALA A 165 21.19 11.59 13.44
C ALA A 165 19.80 11.78 12.81
N ASN A 166 19.64 12.80 11.97
CA ASN A 166 18.35 13.09 11.33
C ASN A 166 17.94 12.01 10.33
N GLN A 167 18.87 11.52 9.51
CA GLN A 167 18.60 10.45 8.55
C GLN A 167 18.23 9.15 9.26
N TYR A 168 18.98 8.77 10.30
CA TYR A 168 18.64 7.58 11.10
C TYR A 168 17.31 7.73 11.84
N LYS A 169 17.00 8.93 12.36
CA LYS A 169 15.69 9.20 12.96
C LYS A 169 14.57 9.00 11.94
N GLN A 170 14.69 9.62 10.75
CA GLN A 170 13.72 9.47 9.68
C GLN A 170 13.57 8.01 9.23
N LEU A 171 14.68 7.27 9.15
CA LEU A 171 14.68 5.85 8.82
C LEU A 171 13.84 5.03 9.81
N ILE A 172 14.01 5.26 11.11
CA ILE A 172 13.25 4.59 12.18
C ILE A 172 11.79 5.04 12.20
N ASP A 173 11.51 6.32 11.99
CA ASP A 173 10.15 6.83 11.91
C ASP A 173 9.39 6.20 10.74
N SER A 174 10.04 6.06 9.57
CA SER A 174 9.49 5.39 8.40
C SER A 174 9.32 3.88 8.62
N PHE A 175 10.31 3.22 9.24
CA PHE A 175 10.19 1.82 9.66
C PHE A 175 8.94 1.61 10.53
N ASN A 176 8.75 2.48 11.53
CA ASN A 176 7.60 2.42 12.43
C ASN A 176 6.27 2.68 11.71
N TYR A 177 6.26 3.57 10.71
CA TYR A 177 5.10 3.80 9.85
C TYR A 177 4.74 2.54 9.02
N PHE A 178 5.72 1.91 8.38
CA PHE A 178 5.51 0.66 7.63
C PHE A 178 5.14 -0.51 8.54
N SER A 179 5.72 -0.58 9.74
CA SER A 179 5.37 -1.61 10.73
C SER A 179 3.90 -1.55 11.10
N ASP A 180 3.36 -0.36 11.35
CA ASP A 180 1.95 -0.19 11.69
C ASP A 180 1.02 -0.59 10.55
N ILE A 181 1.32 -0.16 9.32
CA ILE A 181 0.52 -0.56 8.15
C ILE A 181 0.54 -2.07 7.98
N HIS A 182 1.72 -2.69 8.05
CA HIS A 182 1.87 -4.13 7.86
C HIS A 182 1.18 -4.96 8.95
N HIS A 183 1.15 -4.49 10.20
CA HIS A 183 0.50 -5.19 11.31
C HIS A 183 -0.97 -4.78 11.49
N HIS A 184 -1.53 -3.95 10.60
CA HIS A 184 -2.85 -3.34 10.71
C HIS A 184 -3.06 -2.54 12.01
N ASP A 185 -1.97 -2.07 12.62
CA ASP A 185 -1.95 -1.24 13.81
C ASP A 185 -2.15 0.23 13.42
N ALA A 186 -3.31 0.55 12.83
CA ALA A 186 -3.63 1.90 12.33
C ALA A 186 -3.85 2.93 13.46
N VAL A 187 -3.79 2.51 14.72
CA VAL A 187 -3.91 3.38 15.89
C VAL A 187 -2.68 4.27 15.93
N ASN A 188 -2.80 5.48 15.37
CA ASN A 188 -1.79 6.55 15.30
C ASN A 188 -1.00 6.71 13.98
N ILE A 189 -1.44 6.11 12.87
CA ILE A 189 -0.77 6.30 11.57
C ILE A 189 -0.62 7.77 11.17
N LEU A 190 -1.65 8.60 11.44
CA LEU A 190 -1.63 10.04 11.20
C LEU A 190 -0.64 10.79 12.11
N VAL A 191 -0.42 10.31 13.33
CA VAL A 191 0.59 10.89 14.24
C VAL A 191 1.98 10.62 13.68
N LYS A 192 2.24 9.41 13.19
CA LYS A 192 3.53 9.05 12.57
C LYS A 192 3.78 9.84 11.30
N ILE A 193 2.77 10.03 10.44
CA ILE A 193 2.86 10.91 9.28
C ILE A 193 3.26 12.34 9.69
N ARG A 194 2.66 12.89 10.75
CA ARG A 194 3.03 14.23 11.26
C ARG A 194 4.46 14.28 11.79
N VAL A 195 4.94 13.22 12.43
CA VAL A 195 6.34 13.11 12.87
C VAL A 195 7.28 13.10 11.66
N LEU A 196 6.93 12.37 10.60
CA LEU A 196 7.71 12.28 9.37
C LEU A 196 7.73 13.59 8.56
N LYS A 197 6.57 14.22 8.37
CA LYS A 197 6.41 15.39 7.50
C LYS A 197 6.53 16.74 8.21
N GLY A 198 6.70 16.75 9.53
CA GLY A 198 6.74 17.97 10.33
C GLY A 198 5.35 18.48 10.74
N GLN A 199 5.27 19.13 11.90
CA GLN A 199 4.06 19.31 12.72
C GLN A 199 2.96 20.27 12.17
N ASN A 200 3.06 20.79 10.95
CA ASN A 200 2.14 21.85 10.50
C ASN A 200 0.84 21.37 9.82
N THR A 201 0.62 20.07 9.67
CA THR A 201 -0.63 19.54 9.08
C THR A 201 -1.56 19.00 10.17
N LYS A 202 -2.40 19.88 10.74
CA LYS A 202 -3.56 19.47 11.55
C LYS A 202 -4.55 18.63 10.73
N THR A 203 -4.47 18.74 9.42
CA THR A 203 -5.26 18.04 8.41
C THR A 203 -4.31 17.27 7.50
N GLY A 204 -4.42 15.95 7.49
CA GLY A 204 -3.68 15.08 6.58
C GLY A 204 -4.38 13.73 6.50
N SER A 205 -4.46 13.19 5.29
CA SER A 205 -4.95 11.85 5.03
C SER A 205 -3.77 10.95 4.66
N ASP A 206 -3.83 9.69 5.09
CA ASP A 206 -2.89 8.66 4.68
C ASP A 206 -3.23 8.19 3.26
N THR A 207 -2.84 8.97 2.26
CA THR A 207 -3.10 8.67 0.83
C THR A 207 -2.04 7.75 0.24
N ASN A 208 -2.36 7.16 -0.91
CA ASN A 208 -1.43 6.31 -1.65
C ASN A 208 -0.19 7.10 -2.13
N GLU A 209 -0.39 8.34 -2.55
CA GLU A 209 0.68 9.23 -3.01
C GLU A 209 1.64 9.55 -1.86
N LEU A 210 1.10 9.85 -0.68
CA LEU A 210 1.89 10.12 0.50
C LEU A 210 2.65 8.88 0.97
N PHE A 211 2.03 7.70 0.90
CA PHE A 211 2.71 6.43 1.17
C PHE A 211 3.92 6.23 0.25
N VAL A 212 3.74 6.45 -1.06
CA VAL A 212 4.82 6.32 -2.05
C VAL A 212 5.92 7.35 -1.82
N GLU A 213 5.58 8.57 -1.44
CA GLU A 213 6.55 9.61 -1.08
C GLU A 213 7.40 9.19 0.13
N ILE A 214 6.78 8.70 1.21
CA ILE A 214 7.49 8.20 2.39
C ILE A 214 8.37 6.98 2.04
N ALA A 215 7.89 6.07 1.20
CA ALA A 215 8.65 4.92 0.72
C ALA A 215 9.88 5.32 -0.09
N LYS A 216 9.73 6.30 -0.98
CA LYS A 216 10.83 6.87 -1.75
C LYS A 216 11.87 7.52 -0.85
N GLU A 217 11.45 8.39 0.08
CA GLU A 217 12.34 9.05 1.04
C GLU A 217 13.11 8.04 1.90
N TYR A 218 12.43 6.98 2.36
CA TYR A 218 13.05 5.90 3.13
C TYR A 218 14.14 5.16 2.36
N LEU A 219 13.88 4.81 1.09
CA LEU A 219 14.86 4.16 0.23
C LEU A 219 16.02 5.08 -0.12
N GLU A 220 15.76 6.37 -0.35
CA GLU A 220 16.79 7.38 -0.59
C GLU A 220 17.73 7.52 0.61
N ILE A 221 17.19 7.54 1.84
CA ILE A 221 18.00 7.54 3.07
C ILE A 221 18.89 6.29 3.13
N LEU A 222 18.34 5.10 2.84
CA LEU A 222 19.13 3.87 2.82
C LEU A 222 20.26 3.92 1.79
N ILE A 223 19.97 4.39 0.56
CA ILE A 223 20.98 4.56 -0.49
C ILE A 223 22.08 5.51 -0.03
N ASN A 224 21.72 6.65 0.54
CA ASN A 224 22.68 7.66 0.98
C ASN A 224 23.60 7.14 2.08
N LEU A 225 23.02 6.50 3.12
CA LEU A 225 23.80 5.91 4.21
C LEU A 225 24.73 4.81 3.69
N LEU A 226 24.24 3.90 2.85
CA LEU A 226 25.08 2.83 2.30
C LEU A 226 26.16 3.36 1.37
N THR A 227 25.87 4.38 0.55
CA THR A 227 26.85 5.04 -0.32
C THR A 227 27.99 5.62 0.48
N GLU A 228 27.69 6.27 1.61
CA GLU A 228 28.72 6.76 2.51
C GLU A 228 29.50 5.63 3.17
N ALA A 229 28.80 4.58 3.62
CA ALA A 229 29.46 3.44 4.24
C ALA A 229 30.43 2.72 3.29
N THR A 230 30.17 2.71 1.98
CA THR A 230 30.95 1.97 0.98
C THR A 230 32.05 2.80 0.31
N LYS A 231 32.17 4.10 0.60
CA LYS A 231 33.02 5.09 -0.11
C LYS A 231 34.55 4.87 -0.07
N GLN A 232 35.06 3.68 0.25
CA GLN A 232 36.49 3.35 0.18
C GLN A 232 36.82 1.95 -0.38
N ASN A 233 35.85 1.14 -0.81
CA ASN A 233 36.16 -0.15 -1.44
C ASN A 233 36.64 -0.05 -2.90
N GLU A 234 36.67 1.16 -3.49
CA GLU A 234 37.09 1.38 -4.88
C GLU A 234 38.53 1.95 -5.01
N SER A 235 39.28 2.05 -3.91
CA SER A 235 40.64 2.66 -3.90
C SER A 235 41.77 1.74 -3.43
N THR A 236 41.54 0.43 -3.38
CA THR A 236 42.55 -0.61 -3.12
C THR A 236 42.51 -1.66 -4.21
#